data_AF-A0A6I2P529-F1
#
_entry.id   AF-A0A6I2P529-F1
#
_cell.length_a   1.000
_cell.length_b   1.000
_cell.length_c   1.000
_cell.angle_alpha   90.00
_cell.angle_beta   90.00
_cell.angle_gamma   90.00
#
_symmetry.space_group_name_H-M   'P 1'
#
loop_
_entity.id
_entity.type
_entity.pdbx_description
1 polymer ?
#
loop_
_entity_poly.entity_id
_entity_poly.type
_entity_poly.pdbx_seq_one_letter_code
_entity_poly.pdbx_strand_id
1 'polypeptide(L)'
;MEIGFCAINSRLISNNFLFTCFSGAFASILVVIATEVYRFIQMKKSIEQFFFSQLAFIYGQLQAANTNITNLLYNKEHVSDNLLNYLSNTIKQITPSLRSLDYNPFFPSNRSRAIKRIITRLFSTEINQLDSLACDCIYLPMAINTDKSDALRKGESNAVITSASPNTQKALNVLNKEIIRLISQILIDLTELNTACDNSFHWNDIEKKLSDVPKPDSSLSAFFSKYDFSK
;
A
#
# COMPACT_ATOMS: atom_id res chain seq x y z
N MET A 1 -54.23 -20.98 27.11
CA MET A 1 -54.38 -22.21 26.30
C MET A 1 -53.07 -22.38 25.56
N GLU A 2 -52.14 -23.14 26.14
CA GLU A 2 -50.83 -23.41 25.53
C GLU A 2 -51.05 -24.31 24.31
N ILE A 3 -50.61 -23.87 23.14
CA ILE A 3 -50.70 -24.63 21.89
C ILE A 3 -49.60 -25.70 21.96
N GLY A 4 -49.99 -26.87 22.47
CA GLY A 4 -49.08 -27.98 22.75
C GLY A 4 -48.59 -28.67 21.48
N PHE A 5 -47.30 -28.48 21.16
CA PHE A 5 -46.63 -29.25 20.11
C PHE A 5 -45.93 -30.52 20.64
N CYS A 6 -45.70 -30.62 21.95
CA CYS A 6 -45.37 -31.86 22.68
C CYS A 6 -45.49 -31.60 24.19
N ALA A 7 -46.27 -32.42 24.91
CA ALA A 7 -46.40 -32.33 26.37
C ALA A 7 -45.68 -33.50 27.03
N ILE A 8 -44.43 -33.30 27.46
CA ILE A 8 -43.71 -34.26 28.29
C ILE A 8 -43.84 -33.78 29.74
N ASN A 9 -44.98 -34.09 30.37
CA ASN A 9 -45.19 -33.78 31.78
C ASN A 9 -44.80 -35.00 32.62
N SER A 10 -43.50 -35.13 32.87
CA SER A 10 -42.92 -36.16 33.76
C SER A 10 -42.77 -35.60 35.17
N ARG A 11 -42.82 -36.46 36.19
CA ARG A 11 -42.61 -36.09 37.61
C ARG A 11 -41.23 -35.46 37.89
N LEU A 12 -40.28 -35.57 36.95
CA LEU A 12 -38.89 -35.12 37.10
C LEU A 12 -38.51 -33.93 36.20
N ILE A 13 -39.18 -33.72 35.07
CA ILE A 13 -38.86 -32.65 34.10
C ILE A 13 -40.17 -32.02 33.64
N SER A 14 -40.32 -30.72 33.91
CA SER A 14 -41.46 -29.92 33.48
C SER A 14 -41.19 -29.26 32.13
N ASN A 15 -42.25 -28.99 31.36
CA ASN A 15 -42.16 -28.22 30.12
C ASN A 15 -41.54 -26.83 30.35
N ASN A 16 -41.80 -26.21 31.51
CA ASN A 16 -41.21 -24.92 31.87
C ASN A 16 -39.69 -25.03 32.05
N PHE A 17 -39.20 -26.10 32.67
CA PHE A 17 -37.75 -26.34 32.80
C PHE A 17 -37.09 -26.52 31.43
N LEU A 18 -37.68 -27.34 30.56
CA LEU A 18 -37.18 -27.52 29.18
C LEU A 18 -37.19 -26.20 28.40
N PHE A 19 -38.27 -25.43 28.48
CA PHE A 19 -38.37 -24.12 27.81
C PHE A 19 -37.30 -23.14 28.31
N THR A 20 -37.03 -23.08 29.62
CA THR A 20 -35.97 -22.23 30.17
C THR A 20 -34.57 -22.69 29.72
N CYS A 21 -34.29 -23.99 29.73
CA CYS A 21 -33.01 -24.51 29.25
C CYS A 21 -32.81 -24.27 27.74
N PHE A 22 -33.82 -24.54 26.91
CA PHE A 22 -33.74 -24.32 25.46
C PHE A 22 -33.69 -22.83 25.10
N SER A 23 -34.45 -21.97 25.78
CA SER A 23 -34.37 -20.52 25.55
C SER A 23 -33.01 -19.95 25.97
N GLY A 24 -32.43 -20.42 27.08
CA GLY A 24 -31.07 -20.04 27.49
C GLY A 24 -29.98 -20.52 26.51
N ALA A 25 -30.07 -21.77 26.06
CA ALA A 25 -29.15 -22.32 25.06
C ALA A 25 -29.27 -21.59 23.71
N PHE A 26 -30.51 -21.34 23.26
CA PHE A 26 -30.77 -20.62 22.02
C PHE A 26 -30.31 -19.16 22.07
N ALA A 27 -30.55 -18.46 23.18
CA ALA A 27 -30.04 -17.10 23.39
C ALA A 27 -28.50 -17.07 23.33
N SER A 28 -27.83 -18.05 23.94
CA SER A 28 -26.36 -18.14 23.90
C SER A 28 -25.84 -18.35 22.47
N ILE A 29 -26.48 -19.26 21.71
CA ILE A 29 -26.13 -19.49 20.29
C ILE A 29 -26.34 -18.23 19.46
N LEU A 30 -27.47 -17.53 19.65
CA LEU A 30 -27.75 -16.29 18.92
C LEU A 30 -26.70 -15.21 19.20
N VAL A 31 -26.30 -15.04 20.46
CA VAL A 31 -25.26 -14.06 20.83
C VAL A 31 -23.92 -14.42 20.16
N VAL A 32 -23.54 -15.69 20.13
CA VAL A 32 -22.32 -16.14 19.44
C VAL A 32 -22.39 -15.86 17.94
N ILE A 33 -23.52 -16.19 17.28
CA ILE A 33 -23.71 -15.92 15.86
C ILE A 33 -23.64 -14.42 15.58
N ALA A 34 -24.33 -13.59 16.36
CA ALA A 34 -24.31 -12.14 16.20
C ALA A 34 -22.90 -11.55 16.37
N THR A 35 -22.15 -12.07 17.36
CA THR A 35 -20.77 -11.65 17.64
C THR A 35 -19.83 -12.04 16.49
N GLU A 36 -19.94 -13.24 15.96
CA GLU A 36 -19.11 -13.69 14.83
C GLU A 36 -19.45 -12.96 13.53
N VAL A 37 -20.73 -12.69 13.27
CA VAL A 37 -21.14 -11.85 12.12
C VAL A 37 -20.55 -10.45 12.25
N TYR A 38 -20.62 -9.85 13.43
CA TYR A 38 -20.04 -8.53 13.68
C TYR A 38 -18.52 -8.53 13.50
N ARG A 39 -17.82 -9.54 14.07
CA ARG A 39 -16.37 -9.71 13.93
C ARG A 39 -15.95 -9.89 12.48
N PHE A 40 -16.72 -10.65 11.71
CA PHE A 40 -16.49 -10.84 10.27
C PHE A 40 -16.58 -9.52 9.49
N ILE A 41 -17.61 -8.71 9.77
CA ILE A 41 -17.78 -7.38 9.13
C ILE A 41 -16.61 -6.46 9.48
N GLN A 42 -16.20 -6.43 10.76
CA GLN A 42 -15.05 -5.64 11.19
C GLN A 42 -13.75 -6.08 10.52
N MET A 43 -13.48 -7.38 10.49
CA MET A 43 -12.29 -7.95 9.85
C MET A 43 -12.24 -7.57 8.37
N LYS A 44 -13.36 -7.71 7.65
CA LYS A 44 -13.45 -7.30 6.25
C LYS A 44 -13.07 -5.83 6.05
N LYS A 45 -13.64 -4.92 6.86
CA LYS A 45 -13.33 -3.48 6.78
C LYS A 45 -11.86 -3.20 7.10
N SER A 46 -11.30 -3.90 8.09
CA SER A 46 -9.88 -3.80 8.44
C SER A 46 -8.98 -4.21 7.28
N ILE A 47 -9.30 -5.29 6.58
CA ILE A 47 -8.52 -5.75 5.43
C ILE A 47 -8.66 -4.76 4.26
N GLU A 48 -9.86 -4.26 3.97
CA GLU A 48 -10.08 -3.23 2.93
C GLU A 48 -9.24 -1.97 3.21
N GLN A 49 -9.25 -1.48 4.46
CA GLN A 49 -8.46 -0.33 4.89
C GLN A 49 -6.96 -0.58 4.79
N PHE A 50 -6.50 -1.74 5.27
CA PHE A 50 -5.09 -2.11 5.20
C PHE A 50 -4.64 -2.19 3.74
N PHE A 51 -5.41 -2.88 2.89
CA PHE A 51 -5.12 -3.04 1.48
C PHE A 51 -5.01 -1.70 0.75
N PHE A 52 -6.00 -0.82 0.94
CA PHE A 52 -5.98 0.53 0.39
C PHE A 52 -4.76 1.34 0.89
N SER A 53 -4.50 1.30 2.20
CA SER A 53 -3.38 2.05 2.80
C SER A 53 -2.03 1.63 2.24
N GLN A 54 -1.80 0.33 2.05
CA GLN A 54 -0.54 -0.18 1.51
C GLN A 54 -0.34 0.23 0.05
N LEU A 55 -1.38 0.11 -0.78
CA LEU A 55 -1.32 0.52 -2.19
C LEU A 55 -1.11 2.03 -2.32
N ALA A 56 -1.83 2.84 -1.54
CA ALA A 56 -1.70 4.29 -1.53
C ALA A 56 -0.30 4.74 -1.08
N PHE A 57 0.29 4.03 -0.10
CA PHE A 57 1.65 4.31 0.35
C PHE A 57 2.69 4.00 -0.72
N ILE A 58 2.61 2.83 -1.38
CA ILE A 58 3.49 2.50 -2.52
C ILE A 58 3.35 3.54 -3.62
N TYR A 59 2.11 3.90 -3.99
CA TYR A 59 1.84 4.93 -5.00
C TYR A 59 2.53 6.25 -4.65
N GLY A 60 2.40 6.73 -3.41
CA GLY A 60 3.05 7.95 -2.96
C GLY A 60 4.58 7.89 -3.05
N GLN A 61 5.19 6.75 -2.70
CA GLN A 61 6.64 6.58 -2.82
C GLN A 61 7.12 6.54 -4.27
N LEU A 62 6.35 5.90 -5.17
CA LEU A 62 6.66 5.90 -6.58
C LEU A 62 6.55 7.31 -7.18
N GLN A 63 5.52 8.07 -6.82
CA GLN A 63 5.38 9.47 -7.26
C GLN A 63 6.53 10.35 -6.76
N ALA A 64 6.91 10.22 -5.49
CA ALA A 64 8.06 10.94 -4.94
C ALA A 64 9.35 10.59 -5.71
N ALA A 65 9.58 9.31 -6.00
CA ALA A 65 10.73 8.85 -6.77
C ALA A 65 10.72 9.41 -8.20
N ASN A 66 9.57 9.36 -8.89
CA ASN A 66 9.41 9.90 -10.24
C ASN A 66 9.70 11.41 -10.29
N THR A 67 9.14 12.18 -9.36
CA THR A 67 9.35 13.63 -9.26
C THR A 67 10.82 13.94 -8.98
N ASN A 68 11.46 13.21 -8.07
CA ASN A 68 12.88 13.39 -7.76
C ASN A 68 13.78 13.07 -8.97
N ILE A 69 13.58 11.94 -9.63
CA ILE A 69 14.36 11.57 -10.83
C ILE A 69 14.15 12.61 -11.94
N THR A 70 12.90 13.00 -12.21
CA THR A 70 12.58 13.98 -13.26
C THR A 70 13.23 15.34 -12.98
N ASN A 71 13.19 15.80 -11.72
CA ASN A 71 13.86 17.04 -11.30
C ASN A 71 15.38 16.95 -11.47
N LEU A 72 15.99 15.84 -11.04
CA LEU A 72 17.43 15.62 -11.19
C LEU A 72 17.83 15.64 -12.67
N LEU A 73 17.10 14.94 -13.53
CA LEU A 73 17.36 14.89 -14.98
C LEU A 73 17.20 16.26 -15.65
N TYR A 74 16.22 17.06 -15.22
CA TYR A 74 16.00 18.41 -15.77
C TYR A 74 17.10 19.40 -15.34
N ASN A 75 17.46 19.41 -14.05
CA ASN A 75 18.41 20.37 -13.49
C ASN A 75 19.90 19.96 -13.62
N LYS A 76 20.19 18.74 -14.09
CA LYS A 76 21.56 18.19 -14.16
C LYS A 76 22.29 18.17 -12.81
N GLU A 77 21.53 17.93 -11.75
CA GLU A 77 22.03 17.96 -10.37
C GLU A 77 22.87 16.73 -10.01
N HIS A 78 23.61 16.84 -8.91
CA HIS A 78 24.33 15.72 -8.30
C HIS A 78 23.35 14.62 -7.88
N VAL A 79 23.68 13.38 -8.21
CA VAL A 79 22.84 12.22 -7.89
C VAL A 79 23.42 11.48 -6.70
N SER A 80 22.63 11.36 -5.63
CA SER A 80 23.02 10.59 -4.45
C SER A 80 22.89 9.08 -4.70
N ASP A 81 23.88 8.31 -4.25
CA ASP A 81 23.92 6.85 -4.36
C ASP A 81 22.70 6.18 -3.65
N ASN A 82 22.10 6.85 -2.68
CA ASN A 82 20.98 6.34 -1.88
C ASN A 82 19.59 6.80 -2.33
N LEU A 83 19.47 7.50 -3.46
CA LEU A 83 18.23 8.13 -3.94
C LEU A 83 17.02 7.17 -3.90
N LEU A 84 17.21 5.91 -4.30
CA LEU A 84 16.14 4.92 -4.43
C LEU A 84 16.12 3.88 -3.30
N ASN A 85 16.99 4.01 -2.29
CA ASN A 85 17.06 3.04 -1.20
C ASN A 85 15.75 3.00 -0.40
N TYR A 86 15.15 4.16 -0.15
CA TYR A 86 13.89 4.23 0.58
C TYR A 86 12.74 3.57 -0.19
N LEU A 87 12.67 3.78 -1.51
CA LEU A 87 11.69 3.12 -2.38
C LEU A 87 11.90 1.60 -2.36
N SER A 88 13.13 1.13 -2.60
CA SER A 88 13.47 -0.31 -2.60
C SER A 88 13.09 -0.97 -1.28
N ASN A 89 13.45 -0.34 -0.15
CA ASN A 89 13.15 -0.87 1.18
C ASN A 89 11.64 -0.88 1.46
N THR A 90 10.93 0.18 1.06
CA THR A 90 9.47 0.25 1.20
C THR A 90 8.80 -0.88 0.46
N ILE A 91 9.17 -1.10 -0.81
CA ILE A 91 8.60 -2.18 -1.60
C ILE A 91 8.84 -3.52 -0.87
N LYS A 92 10.09 -3.82 -0.52
CA LYS A 92 10.47 -5.07 0.17
C LYS A 92 9.74 -5.31 1.50
N GLN A 93 9.24 -4.28 2.16
CA GLN A 93 8.43 -4.40 3.38
C GLN A 93 6.95 -4.64 3.08
N ILE A 94 6.42 -3.98 2.05
CA ILE A 94 4.99 -4.00 1.76
C ILE A 94 4.58 -5.22 0.94
N THR A 95 5.38 -5.65 -0.05
CA THR A 95 5.01 -6.81 -0.87
C THR A 95 4.77 -8.09 -0.06
N PRO A 96 5.63 -8.46 0.91
CA PRO A 96 5.36 -9.60 1.79
C PRO A 96 4.10 -9.43 2.64
N SER A 97 3.87 -8.22 3.15
CA SER A 97 2.70 -7.90 3.95
C SER A 97 1.41 -8.10 3.15
N LEU A 98 1.37 -7.65 1.89
CA LEU A 98 0.25 -7.88 0.98
C LEU A 98 0.03 -9.37 0.71
N ARG A 99 1.09 -10.15 0.45
CA ARG A 99 1.01 -11.61 0.25
C ARG A 99 0.44 -12.38 1.45
N SER A 100 0.71 -11.89 2.66
CA SER A 100 0.34 -12.60 3.90
C SER A 100 -1.13 -12.42 4.32
N LEU A 101 -1.88 -11.52 3.67
CA LEU A 101 -3.26 -11.24 4.03
C LEU A 101 -4.19 -12.38 3.65
N ASP A 102 -5.11 -12.72 4.56
CA ASP A 102 -6.21 -13.61 4.23
C ASP A 102 -7.34 -12.84 3.54
N TYR A 103 -7.51 -13.09 2.24
CA TYR A 103 -8.55 -12.47 1.41
C TYR A 103 -9.88 -13.26 1.37
N ASN A 104 -10.02 -14.35 2.14
CA ASN A 104 -11.25 -15.14 2.25
C ASN A 104 -12.53 -14.35 2.61
N PRO A 105 -12.47 -13.25 3.38
CA PRO A 105 -13.66 -12.43 3.65
C PRO A 105 -14.29 -11.76 2.41
N PHE A 106 -13.62 -11.79 1.24
CA PHE A 106 -14.10 -11.24 -0.03
C PHE A 106 -14.81 -12.27 -0.95
N PHE A 107 -15.35 -13.38 -0.46
CA PHE A 107 -15.83 -14.44 -1.36
C PHE A 107 -17.33 -14.46 -1.76
N PRO A 108 -18.31 -13.76 -1.14
CA PRO A 108 -19.70 -13.93 -1.56
C PRO A 108 -20.46 -12.69 -2.11
N SER A 109 -19.86 -11.52 -2.37
CA SER A 109 -20.64 -10.33 -2.85
C SER A 109 -20.23 -9.75 -4.22
N ASN A 110 -21.11 -9.02 -4.92
CA ASN A 110 -20.75 -8.37 -6.19
C ASN A 110 -19.59 -7.36 -6.04
N ARG A 111 -19.56 -6.58 -4.95
CA ARG A 111 -18.41 -5.70 -4.57
C ARG A 111 -17.11 -6.47 -4.45
N SER A 112 -17.19 -7.68 -3.91
CA SER A 112 -16.05 -8.54 -3.72
C SER A 112 -15.45 -9.09 -5.03
N ARG A 113 -16.22 -9.09 -6.14
CA ARG A 113 -15.70 -9.44 -7.47
C ARG A 113 -14.70 -8.42 -8.01
N ALA A 114 -14.93 -7.12 -7.81
CA ALA A 114 -14.01 -6.07 -8.23
C ALA A 114 -12.70 -6.16 -7.44
N ILE A 115 -12.80 -6.23 -6.10
CA ILE A 115 -11.65 -6.40 -5.20
C ILE A 115 -10.88 -7.68 -5.55
N LYS A 116 -11.57 -8.78 -5.87
CA LYS A 116 -10.92 -10.01 -6.32
C LYS A 116 -10.13 -9.85 -7.61
N ARG A 117 -10.62 -9.08 -8.60
CA ARG A 117 -9.86 -8.82 -9.83
C ARG A 117 -8.59 -8.03 -9.55
N ILE A 118 -8.67 -7.02 -8.69
CA ILE A 118 -7.53 -6.22 -8.23
C ILE A 118 -6.50 -7.14 -7.58
N ILE A 119 -6.92 -7.95 -6.61
CA ILE A 119 -6.09 -8.97 -5.95
C ILE A 119 -5.42 -9.89 -6.97
N THR A 120 -6.17 -10.42 -7.94
CA THR A 120 -5.61 -11.29 -8.98
C THR A 120 -4.57 -10.57 -9.83
N ARG A 121 -4.82 -9.33 -10.29
CA ARG A 121 -3.83 -8.53 -11.04
C ARG A 121 -2.57 -8.30 -10.20
N LEU A 122 -2.77 -7.85 -8.97
CA LEU A 122 -1.69 -7.57 -8.03
C LEU A 122 -0.77 -8.79 -7.84
N PHE A 123 -1.33 -9.97 -7.56
CA PHE A 123 -0.54 -11.19 -7.33
C PHE A 123 0.01 -11.84 -8.59
N SER A 124 -0.66 -11.68 -9.74
CA SER A 124 -0.19 -12.26 -11.00
C SER A 124 0.97 -11.47 -11.62
N THR A 125 0.93 -10.13 -11.53
CA THR A 125 1.87 -9.28 -12.26
C THR A 125 2.53 -8.21 -11.39
N GLU A 126 1.76 -7.41 -10.68
CA GLU A 126 2.26 -6.13 -10.15
C GLU A 126 3.24 -6.32 -8.99
N ILE A 127 2.99 -7.29 -8.10
CA ILE A 127 3.89 -7.64 -7.01
C ILE A 127 5.26 -8.09 -7.52
N ASN A 128 5.28 -8.90 -8.59
CA ASN A 128 6.54 -9.36 -9.18
C ASN A 128 7.28 -8.19 -9.85
N GLN A 129 6.55 -7.25 -10.44
CA GLN A 129 7.13 -6.05 -11.06
C GLN A 129 7.67 -5.08 -10.01
N LEU A 130 6.98 -4.92 -8.87
CA LEU A 130 7.45 -4.17 -7.71
C LEU A 130 8.73 -4.80 -7.14
N ASP A 131 8.73 -6.10 -6.89
CA ASP A 131 9.91 -6.82 -6.38
C ASP A 131 11.09 -6.71 -7.36
N SER A 132 10.84 -6.79 -8.68
CA SER A 132 11.87 -6.53 -9.71
C SER A 132 12.41 -5.11 -9.59
N LEU A 133 11.55 -4.09 -9.55
CA LEU A 133 11.98 -2.70 -9.41
C LEU A 133 12.82 -2.50 -8.15
N ALA A 134 12.43 -3.11 -7.03
CA ALA A 134 13.16 -3.01 -5.77
C ALA A 134 14.58 -3.59 -5.86
N CYS A 135 14.77 -4.64 -6.66
CA CYS A 135 16.09 -5.17 -6.98
C CYS A 135 16.84 -4.26 -7.97
N ASP A 136 16.17 -3.80 -9.03
CA ASP A 136 16.75 -2.98 -10.09
C ASP A 136 17.23 -1.60 -9.60
N CYS A 137 16.71 -1.11 -8.48
CA CYS A 137 17.21 0.09 -7.81
C CYS A 137 18.72 0.04 -7.51
N ILE A 138 19.34 -1.15 -7.41
CA ILE A 138 20.79 -1.29 -7.22
C ILE A 138 21.61 -0.83 -8.44
N TYR A 139 21.01 -0.76 -9.63
CA TYR A 139 21.71 -0.32 -10.83
C TYR A 139 22.06 1.16 -10.81
N LEU A 140 21.36 1.99 -10.03
CA LEU A 140 21.69 3.40 -9.87
C LEU A 140 23.08 3.59 -9.21
N PRO A 141 23.35 3.07 -8.00
CA PRO A 141 24.68 3.18 -7.40
C PRO A 141 25.77 2.46 -8.23
N MET A 142 25.43 1.37 -8.94
CA MET A 142 26.37 0.74 -9.89
C MET A 142 26.75 1.68 -11.05
N ALA A 143 25.77 2.37 -11.64
CA ALA A 143 25.99 3.32 -12.71
C ALA A 143 26.83 4.52 -12.25
N ILE A 144 26.53 5.06 -11.06
CA ILE A 144 27.31 6.16 -10.47
C ILE A 144 28.76 5.73 -10.23
N ASN A 145 28.99 4.55 -9.67
CA ASN A 145 30.35 4.05 -9.45
C ASN A 145 31.10 3.75 -10.75
N THR A 146 30.38 3.37 -11.80
CA THR A 146 30.95 3.19 -13.15
C THR A 146 31.42 4.53 -13.72
N ASP A 147 30.57 5.57 -13.64
CA ASP A 147 30.94 6.92 -14.08
C ASP A 147 32.09 7.50 -13.24
N LYS A 148 32.13 7.27 -11.91
CA LYS A 148 33.26 7.64 -11.04
C LYS A 148 34.56 6.94 -11.49
N SER A 149 34.50 5.64 -11.77
CA SER A 149 35.65 4.87 -12.26
C SER A 149 36.15 5.38 -13.61
N ASP A 150 35.25 5.73 -14.53
CA ASP A 150 35.61 6.25 -15.85
C ASP A 150 36.25 7.65 -15.76
N ALA A 151 35.78 8.50 -14.85
CA ALA A 151 36.41 9.78 -14.57
C ALA A 151 37.80 9.62 -13.95
N LEU A 152 37.96 8.70 -12.99
CA LEU A 152 39.27 8.37 -12.40
C LEU A 152 40.27 7.89 -13.45
N ARG A 153 39.84 7.05 -14.40
CA ARG A 153 40.68 6.58 -15.53
C ARG A 153 41.13 7.71 -16.45
N LYS A 154 40.36 8.80 -16.54
CA LYS A 154 40.69 10.01 -17.29
C LYS A 154 41.57 10.99 -16.50
N GLY A 155 41.93 10.66 -15.26
CA GLY A 155 42.76 11.48 -14.39
C GLY A 155 41.99 12.46 -13.50
N GLU A 156 40.65 12.42 -13.48
CA GLU A 156 39.83 13.26 -12.61
C GLU A 156 39.61 12.58 -11.26
N SER A 157 40.38 12.99 -10.24
CA SER A 157 40.15 12.57 -8.87
C SER A 157 38.92 13.27 -8.27
N ASN A 158 38.00 12.51 -7.67
CA ASN A 158 36.79 13.00 -7.00
C ASN A 158 35.75 13.69 -7.93
N ALA A 159 35.55 13.15 -9.13
CA ALA A 159 34.51 13.64 -10.02
C ALA A 159 33.12 13.60 -9.37
N VAL A 160 32.42 14.74 -9.40
CA VAL A 160 31.04 14.86 -8.95
C VAL A 160 30.14 14.32 -10.06
N ILE A 161 29.51 13.17 -9.82
CA ILE A 161 28.60 12.56 -10.79
C ILE A 161 27.27 13.30 -10.76
N THR A 162 26.81 13.70 -11.94
CA THR A 162 25.54 14.38 -12.12
C THR A 162 24.58 13.49 -12.89
N SER A 163 23.30 13.88 -12.94
CA SER A 163 22.29 13.16 -13.72
C SER A 163 22.54 13.21 -15.23
N ALA A 164 23.52 14.00 -15.70
CA ALA A 164 23.97 14.05 -17.09
C ALA A 164 25.13 13.08 -17.38
N SER A 165 25.69 12.41 -16.36
CA SER A 165 26.75 11.42 -16.58
C SER A 165 26.22 10.21 -17.36
N PRO A 166 26.98 9.64 -18.31
CA PRO A 166 26.42 8.75 -19.33
C PRO A 166 25.69 7.51 -18.78
N ASN A 167 26.32 6.79 -17.84
CA ASN A 167 25.71 5.58 -17.28
C ASN A 167 24.61 5.94 -16.28
N THR A 168 24.84 6.97 -15.46
CA THR A 168 23.88 7.46 -14.46
C THR A 168 22.58 7.95 -15.10
N GLN A 169 22.67 8.75 -16.17
CA GLN A 169 21.51 9.22 -16.93
C GLN A 169 20.72 8.05 -17.52
N LYS A 170 21.43 7.06 -18.10
CA LYS A 170 20.81 5.87 -18.68
C LYS A 170 20.07 5.06 -17.61
N ALA A 171 20.69 4.82 -16.46
CA ALA A 171 20.06 4.12 -15.34
C ALA A 171 18.82 4.86 -14.83
N LEU A 172 18.91 6.18 -14.62
CA LEU A 172 17.79 7.02 -14.20
C LEU A 172 16.62 6.96 -15.19
N ASN A 173 16.89 7.05 -16.49
CA ASN A 173 15.84 6.98 -17.52
C ASN A 173 15.13 5.61 -17.54
N VAL A 174 15.89 4.52 -17.44
CA VAL A 174 15.32 3.16 -17.42
C VAL A 174 14.47 2.94 -16.17
N LEU A 175 15.00 3.30 -15.01
CA LEU A 175 14.30 3.16 -13.73
C LEU A 175 13.05 4.04 -13.68
N ASN A 176 13.12 5.29 -14.17
CA ASN A 176 11.97 6.19 -14.18
C ASN A 176 10.84 5.69 -15.08
N LYS A 177 11.18 5.07 -16.21
CA LYS A 177 10.19 4.46 -17.10
C LYS A 177 9.41 3.34 -16.41
N GLU A 178 10.09 2.47 -15.67
CA GLU A 178 9.44 1.42 -14.89
C GLU A 178 8.60 1.97 -13.74
N ILE A 179 9.10 3.00 -13.06
CA ILE A 179 8.35 3.71 -12.00
C ILE A 179 7.04 4.28 -12.57
N ILE A 180 7.09 5.01 -13.68
CA ILE A 180 5.89 5.59 -14.32
C ILE A 180 4.88 4.50 -14.70
N ARG A 181 5.36 3.38 -15.25
CA ARG A 181 4.51 2.24 -15.61
C ARG A 181 3.77 1.69 -14.39
N LEU A 182 4.48 1.50 -13.27
CA LEU A 182 3.90 1.00 -12.02
C LEU A 182 2.95 2.01 -11.36
N ILE A 183 3.24 3.31 -11.43
CA ILE A 183 2.32 4.37 -10.99
C ILE A 183 0.98 4.23 -11.69
N SER A 184 0.98 4.09 -13.02
CA SER A 184 -0.27 3.96 -13.79
C SER A 184 -1.07 2.71 -13.42
N GLN A 185 -0.41 1.58 -13.17
CA GLN A 185 -1.08 0.33 -12.78
C GLN A 185 -1.72 0.45 -11.40
N ILE A 186 -0.96 0.92 -10.41
CA ILE A 186 -1.44 1.07 -9.03
C ILE A 186 -2.55 2.13 -8.95
N LEU A 187 -2.48 3.19 -9.77
CA LEU A 187 -3.55 4.18 -9.85
C LEU A 187 -4.89 3.59 -10.29
N ILE A 188 -4.87 2.70 -11.29
CA ILE A 188 -6.06 1.99 -11.76
C ILE A 188 -6.63 1.14 -10.60
N ASP A 189 -5.77 0.37 -9.94
CA ASP A 189 -6.15 -0.48 -8.82
C ASP A 189 -6.73 0.31 -7.64
N LEU A 190 -6.13 1.44 -7.27
CA LEU A 190 -6.64 2.33 -6.21
C LEU A 190 -7.99 2.95 -6.56
N THR A 191 -8.17 3.37 -7.82
CA THR A 191 -9.42 3.96 -8.30
C THR A 191 -10.54 2.93 -8.33
N GLU A 192 -10.26 1.73 -8.84
CA GLU A 192 -11.20 0.60 -8.83
C GLU A 192 -11.53 0.18 -7.39
N LEU A 193 -10.55 0.12 -6.49
CA LEU A 193 -10.75 -0.22 -5.08
C LEU A 193 -11.62 0.82 -4.37
N ASN A 194 -11.34 2.10 -4.56
CA ASN A 194 -12.12 3.18 -3.97
C ASN A 194 -13.58 3.15 -4.47
N THR A 195 -13.78 2.91 -5.77
CA THR A 195 -15.11 2.76 -6.36
C THR A 195 -15.84 1.53 -5.81
N ALA A 196 -15.15 0.39 -5.71
CA ALA A 196 -15.71 -0.82 -5.11
C ALA A 196 -16.07 -0.61 -3.63
N CYS A 197 -15.36 0.29 -2.94
CA CYS A 197 -15.59 0.65 -1.55
C CYS A 197 -16.47 1.89 -1.35
N ASP A 198 -17.35 2.20 -2.31
CA ASP A 198 -18.33 3.29 -2.25
C ASP A 198 -17.69 4.67 -1.93
N ASN A 199 -16.47 4.89 -2.43
CA ASN A 199 -15.65 6.08 -2.19
C ASN A 199 -15.31 6.37 -0.71
N SER A 200 -15.39 5.36 0.16
CA SER A 200 -15.15 5.51 1.61
C SER A 200 -13.73 5.95 1.99
N PHE A 201 -12.76 5.81 1.07
CA PHE A 201 -11.38 6.21 1.32
C PHE A 201 -11.04 7.63 0.87
N HIS A 202 -11.96 8.31 0.16
CA HIS A 202 -11.71 9.64 -0.40
C HIS A 202 -10.44 9.69 -1.26
N TRP A 203 -10.21 8.65 -2.08
CA TRP A 203 -8.98 8.49 -2.86
C TRP A 203 -8.62 9.74 -3.68
N ASN A 204 -9.59 10.37 -4.34
CA ASN A 204 -9.35 11.57 -5.15
C ASN A 204 -8.71 12.73 -4.36
N ASP A 205 -9.02 12.86 -3.07
CA ASP A 205 -8.44 13.91 -2.22
C ASP A 205 -7.01 13.53 -1.78
N ILE A 206 -6.77 12.24 -1.56
CA ILE A 206 -5.45 11.69 -1.22
C ILE A 206 -4.53 11.76 -2.43
N GLU A 207 -5.00 11.35 -3.60
CA GLU A 207 -4.27 11.37 -4.87
C GLU A 207 -3.76 12.77 -5.19
N LYS A 208 -4.62 13.80 -5.05
CA LYS A 208 -4.21 15.20 -5.24
C LYS A 208 -3.06 15.59 -4.33
N LYS A 209 -3.13 15.25 -3.03
CA LYS A 209 -2.07 15.54 -2.06
C LYS A 209 -0.78 14.77 -2.33
N LEU A 210 -0.88 13.54 -2.84
CA LEU A 210 0.27 12.71 -3.17
C LEU A 210 0.91 13.10 -4.51
N SER A 211 0.14 13.70 -5.42
CA SER A 211 0.62 14.16 -6.72
C SER A 211 1.23 15.57 -6.63
N ASP A 212 0.73 16.40 -5.72
CA ASP A 212 1.32 17.68 -5.36
C ASP A 212 2.42 17.46 -4.31
N VAL A 213 3.58 16.93 -4.74
CA VAL A 213 4.77 16.83 -3.88
C VAL A 213 5.50 18.18 -3.97
N PRO A 214 5.32 19.10 -3.00
CA PRO A 214 6.04 20.36 -3.02
C PRO A 214 7.54 20.08 -2.96
N LYS A 215 8.34 20.81 -3.75
CA LYS A 215 9.79 20.87 -3.53
C LYS A 215 10.00 21.44 -2.12
N PRO A 216 10.50 20.65 -1.15
CA PRO A 216 10.81 21.22 0.15
C PRO A 216 11.95 22.22 -0.05
N ASP A 217 11.76 23.45 0.40
CA ASP A 217 12.86 24.40 0.52
C ASP A 217 13.83 23.84 1.57
N SER A 218 14.90 23.23 1.09
CA SER A 218 15.94 22.60 1.90
C SER A 218 16.97 23.59 2.41
N SER A 219 16.75 24.90 2.20
CA SER A 219 17.65 25.92 2.74
C SER A 219 17.61 25.94 4.26
N LEU A 220 18.78 26.17 4.86
CA LEU A 220 18.88 26.37 6.31
C LEU A 220 18.02 27.57 6.75
N SER A 221 17.87 28.59 5.91
CA SER A 221 16.97 29.73 6.15
C SER A 221 15.50 29.30 6.30
N ALA A 222 15.01 28.40 5.45
CA ALA A 222 13.65 27.89 5.55
C ALA A 222 13.46 26.92 6.72
N PHE A 223 14.52 26.24 7.14
CA PHE A 223 14.53 25.44 8.36
C PHE A 223 14.44 26.33 9.60
N PHE A 224 15.31 27.34 9.71
CA PHE A 224 15.36 28.22 10.88
C PHE A 224 14.14 29.14 10.99
N SER A 225 13.57 29.59 9.88
CA SER A 225 12.35 30.43 9.88
C SER A 225 11.12 29.76 10.49
N LYS A 226 11.10 28.41 10.58
CA LYS A 226 10.04 27.65 11.26
C LYS A 226 10.16 27.70 12.79
N TYR A 227 11.34 28.03 13.30
CA TYR A 227 11.65 28.07 14.74
C TYR A 227 11.97 29.47 15.25
N ASP A 228 12.12 30.46 14.36
CA ASP A 228 12.14 31.87 14.72
C ASP A 228 10.75 32.33 15.18
N PHE A 229 10.40 32.03 16.43
CA PHE A 229 9.26 32.62 17.16
C PHE A 229 9.56 34.06 17.62
N SER A 230 10.20 34.85 16.76
CA SER A 230 10.48 36.26 16.98
C SER A 230 9.40 37.11 16.31
N LYS A 231 8.21 37.15 16.90
CA LYS A 231 7.26 38.26 16.78
C LYS A 231 6.48 38.44 18.06
#